data_AF-A0A7Y6PEM6-F1
#
_entry.id   AF-A0A7Y6PEM6-F1
#
_cell.length_a   1.000
_cell.length_b   1.000
_cell.length_c   1.000
_cell.angle_alpha   90.00
_cell.angle_beta   90.00
_cell.angle_gamma   90.00
#
_symmetry.space_group_name_H-M   'P 1'
#
loop_
_entity.id
_entity.type
_entity.pdbx_description
1 polymer ?
#
loop_
_entity_poly.entity_id
_entity_poly.type
_entity_poly.pdbx_seq_one_letter_code
_entity_poly.pdbx_strand_id
1 'polypeptide(L)' 'NVSRIVENDIREQAVAEGRLEIARKLKENGFSIADIVRIAGLSPEEIDKL' A
#
# COMPACT_ATOMS: atom_id res chain seq x y z
N ASN A 1 -1.25 -29.62 7.19
CA ASN A 1 -1.08 -28.58 6.15
C ASN A 1 -1.14 -27.20 6.79
N VAL A 2 -0.05 -26.77 7.44
CA VAL A 2 0.10 -25.42 8.01
C VAL A 2 0.75 -24.46 7.01
N SER A 3 1.43 -24.97 5.99
CA SER A 3 2.27 -24.19 5.06
C SER A 3 1.51 -23.18 4.18
N ARG A 4 0.27 -23.47 3.75
CA ARG A 4 -0.48 -22.55 2.86
C ARG A 4 -0.96 -21.28 3.54
N ILE A 5 -1.23 -21.33 4.85
CA ILE A 5 -1.74 -20.15 5.60
C ILE A 5 -0.62 -19.11 5.68
N VAL A 6 0.61 -19.54 5.97
CA VAL A 6 1.78 -18.67 6.07
C VAL A 6 2.16 -18.05 4.71
N GLU A 7 2.07 -18.82 3.63
CA GLU A 7 2.38 -18.30 2.28
C GLU A 7 1.36 -17.26 1.79
N ASN A 8 0.09 -17.38 2.17
CA ASN A 8 -0.93 -16.42 1.80
C ASN A 8 -0.79 -15.11 2.59
N ASP A 9 -0.51 -15.19 3.89
CA ASP A 9 -0.22 -14.05 4.77
C ASP A 9 1.00 -13.25 4.27
N ILE A 10 2.09 -13.92 3.89
CA ILE A 10 3.30 -13.26 3.38
C ILE A 10 3.03 -12.54 2.05
N ARG A 11 2.23 -13.13 1.16
CA ARG A 11 1.87 -12.51 -0.12
C ARG A 11 0.98 -11.29 0.09
N GLU A 12 0.01 -11.37 0.99
CA GLU A 12 -0.85 -10.23 1.32
C GLU A 12 -0.07 -9.11 1.99
N GLN A 13 0.85 -9.44 2.91
CA GLN A 13 1.73 -8.45 3.53
C GLN A 13 2.64 -7.78 2.50
N ALA A 14 3.29 -8.54 1.62
CA ALA A 14 4.15 -7.98 0.58
C ALA A 14 3.39 -7.05 -0.39
N VAL A 15 2.13 -7.38 -0.71
CA VAL A 15 1.27 -6.51 -1.52
C VAL A 15 0.89 -5.23 -0.78
N ALA A 16 0.58 -5.32 0.52
CA ALA A 16 0.28 -4.14 1.34
C ALA A 16 1.49 -3.22 1.51
N GLU A 17 2.66 -3.78 1.80
CA GLU A 17 3.92 -3.02 1.92
C GLU A 17 4.30 -2.35 0.59
N GLY A 18 4.11 -3.04 -0.55
CA GLY A 18 4.34 -2.46 -1.87
C GLY A 18 3.43 -1.26 -2.19
N ARG A 19 2.15 -1.32 -1.80
CA ARG A 19 1.20 -0.20 -1.99
C ARG A 19 1.56 1.01 -1.13
N LEU A 20 1.97 0.78 0.11
CA LEU A 20 2.40 1.85 1.01
C LEU A 20 3.68 2.53 0.51
N GLU A 21 4.65 1.76 0.01
CA GLU A 21 5.87 2.35 -0.55
C GLU A 21 5.58 3.20 -1.80
N ILE A 22 4.70 2.72 -2.69
CA ILE A 22 4.27 3.49 -3.87
C ILE A 22 3.58 4.78 -3.43
N ALA A 23 2.66 4.71 -2.47
CA ALA A 23 1.95 5.88 -1.99
C ALA A 23 2.89 6.91 -1.34
N ARG A 24 3.87 6.45 -0.55
CA ARG A 24 4.88 7.32 0.07
C ARG A 24 5.72 8.03 -0.96
N LYS A 25 6.26 7.29 -1.95
CA LYS A 25 7.03 7.88 -3.06
C LYS A 25 6.20 8.93 -3.79
N LEU A 26 4.94 8.65 -4.12
CA LEU A 26 4.08 9.62 -4.80
C LEU A 26 3.83 10.88 -3.96
N LYS A 27 3.62 10.74 -2.65
CA LYS A 27 3.47 11.87 -1.72
C LYS A 27 4.73 12.72 -1.67
N GLU A 28 5.91 12.10 -1.59
CA GLU A 28 7.21 12.77 -1.65
C GLU A 28 7.45 13.48 -3.00
N ASN A 29 6.91 12.94 -4.09
CA ASN A 29 6.93 13.58 -5.42
C ASN A 29 5.88 14.69 -5.57
N GLY A 30 5.10 15.01 -4.53
CA GLY A 30 4.12 16.10 -4.54
C GLY A 30 2.80 15.77 -5.23
N PHE A 31 2.48 14.48 -5.44
CA PHE A 31 1.17 14.08 -5.95
C PHE A 31 0.05 14.42 -4.96
N SER A 32 -1.13 14.77 -5.49
CA SER A 32 -2.32 15.02 -4.68
C SER A 32 -2.83 13.72 -4.07
N ILE A 33 -3.33 13.76 -2.84
CA ILE A 33 -3.87 12.59 -2.13
C ILE A 33 -4.87 11.80 -2.99
N ALA A 34 -5.76 12.49 -3.73
CA ALA A 34 -6.73 11.86 -4.62
C ALA A 34 -6.08 11.01 -5.74
N ASP A 35 -4.99 11.48 -6.34
CA ASP A 35 -4.24 10.72 -7.34
C ASP A 35 -3.52 9.54 -6.70
N ILE A 36 -2.94 9.72 -5.52
CA ILE A 36 -2.25 8.64 -4.82
C ILE A 36 -3.24 7.55 -4.40
N VAL A 37 -4.43 7.91 -3.90
CA VAL A 37 -5.53 6.98 -3.60
C VAL A 37 -5.87 6.14 -4.83
N ARG A 38 -6.00 6.78 -5.99
CA ARG A 38 -6.32 6.11 -7.26
C ARG A 38 -5.20 5.19 -7.74
N ILE A 39 -3.94 5.56 -7.55
CA ILE A 39 -2.78 4.79 -8.04
C ILE A 39 -2.43 3.64 -7.10
N ALA A 40 -2.41 3.88 -5.79
CA ALA A 40 -2.02 2.90 -4.78
C ALA A 40 -3.19 2.02 -4.29
N GLY A 41 -4.43 2.43 -4.56
CA GLY A 41 -5.63 1.73 -4.09
C GLY A 41 -5.76 1.74 -2.56
N LEU A 42 -5.24 2.78 -1.91
CA LEU A 42 -5.31 3.01 -0.47
C LEU A 42 -6.34 4.08 -0.15
N SER A 43 -6.83 4.09 1.09
CA SER A 43 -7.79 5.11 1.53
C SER A 43 -7.09 6.46 1.72
N PRO A 44 -7.79 7.59 1.51
CA PRO A 44 -7.20 8.91 1.73
C PRO A 44 -6.67 9.10 3.16
N GLU A 45 -7.32 8.49 4.16
CA GLU A 45 -6.87 8.49 5.56
C GLU A 45 -5.53 7.75 5.77
N GLU A 46 -5.29 6.67 5.03
CA GLU A 46 -4.03 5.93 5.09
C GLU A 46 -2.88 6.77 4.50
N ILE A 47 -3.17 7.50 3.42
CA ILE A 47 -2.20 8.37 2.75
C ILE A 47 -1.93 9.65 3.53
N ASP A 48 -2.93 10.20 4.20
CA ASP A 48 -2.77 11.35 5.09
C ASP A 48 -1.77 11.05 6.22
N LYS A 49 -1.82 9.82 6.76
CA LYS A 49 -0.94 9.31 7.83
C LYS A 49 0.50 8.96 7.39
N LEU A 50 0.78 8.84 6.09
CA LEU A 50 2.12 8.52 5.53
C LEU A 50 3.12 9.67 5.66
#